data_AF-A0A7W0YN87-F1
#
_entry.id   AF-A0A7W0YN87-F1
#
_cell.length_a   1.000
_cell.length_b   1.000
_cell.length_c   1.000
_cell.angle_alpha   90.00
_cell.angle_beta   90.00
_cell.angle_gamma   90.00
#
_symmetry.space_group_name_H-M   'P 1'
#
loop_
_entity.id
_entity.type
_entity.pdbx_description
1 polymer ?
#
loop_
_entity_poly.entity_id
_entity_poly.type
_entity_poly.pdbx_seq_one_letter_code
_entity_poly.pdbx_strand_id
1 'polypeptide(L)'
;MDLLNTEDAAGYLHLNPKRIQALARSGRLPGRRVGRKWLFDRRDLDRMLGSEGESERGGLDISARNQLRGTVASLTLDGIMAEVRLRIGEQELVSIITRGAAERLRLAVGDEVVAVIKSTEVMIGKGATAR
;
A
#
# COMPACT_ATOMS: atom_id res chain seq x y z
N MET A 1 -17.17 13.35 -26.80
CA MET A 1 -16.71 12.35 -25.81
C MET A 1 -15.23 12.18 -26.03
N ASP A 2 -14.41 12.57 -25.07
CA ASP A 2 -12.97 12.33 -25.16
C ASP A 2 -12.68 10.94 -24.59
N LEU A 3 -12.51 9.98 -25.51
CA LEU A 3 -12.32 8.57 -25.17
C LEU A 3 -10.83 8.26 -25.17
N LEU A 4 -10.30 7.99 -23.98
CA LEU A 4 -8.92 7.61 -23.77
C LEU A 4 -8.78 6.09 -23.91
N ASN A 5 -7.71 5.64 -24.56
CA ASN A 5 -7.33 4.22 -24.51
C ASN A 5 -6.62 3.91 -23.18
N THR A 6 -6.22 2.66 -22.95
CA THR A 6 -5.55 2.26 -21.71
C THR A 6 -4.27 3.04 -21.40
N GLU A 7 -3.44 3.31 -22.40
CA GLU A 7 -2.17 4.03 -22.22
C GLU A 7 -2.44 5.51 -21.90
N ASP A 8 -3.38 6.12 -22.61
CA ASP A 8 -3.72 7.53 -22.39
C ASP A 8 -4.40 7.71 -21.02
N ALA A 9 -5.28 6.79 -20.62
CA ALA A 9 -5.91 6.79 -19.30
C ALA A 9 -4.89 6.51 -18.18
N ALA A 10 -3.88 5.68 -18.44
CA ALA A 10 -2.77 5.41 -17.53
C ALA A 10 -1.94 6.68 -17.31
N GLY A 11 -1.60 7.40 -18.39
CA GLY A 11 -0.94 8.70 -18.31
C GLY A 11 -1.78 9.73 -17.56
N TYR A 12 -3.09 9.76 -17.82
CA TYR A 12 -4.02 10.70 -17.20
C TYR A 12 -4.20 10.49 -15.70
N LEU A 13 -4.30 9.22 -15.26
CA LEU A 13 -4.48 8.86 -13.85
C LEU A 13 -3.16 8.65 -13.11
N HIS A 14 -2.02 8.82 -13.78
CA HIS A 14 -0.68 8.51 -13.28
C HIS A 14 -0.58 7.07 -12.71
N LEU A 15 -1.23 6.10 -13.36
CA LEU A 15 -1.23 4.69 -12.98
C LEU A 15 -0.60 3.82 -14.06
N ASN A 16 -0.14 2.63 -13.70
CA ASN A 16 0.37 1.67 -14.68
C ASN A 16 -0.78 1.13 -15.59
N PRO A 17 -0.57 0.96 -16.91
CA PRO A 17 -1.57 0.39 -17.83
C PRO A 17 -2.17 -0.95 -17.37
N LYS A 18 -1.37 -1.83 -16.75
CA LYS A 18 -1.87 -3.11 -16.18
C LYS A 18 -2.86 -2.88 -15.04
N ARG A 19 -2.63 -1.85 -14.22
CA ARG A 19 -3.51 -1.49 -13.10
C ARG A 19 -4.82 -0.88 -13.61
N ILE A 20 -4.77 -0.03 -14.63
CA ILE A 20 -5.95 0.48 -15.35
C ILE A 20 -6.80 -0.67 -15.89
N GLN A 21 -6.19 -1.64 -16.57
CA GLN A 21 -6.91 -2.81 -17.07
C GLN A 21 -7.52 -3.66 -15.94
N ALA A 22 -6.80 -3.84 -14.82
CA ALA A 22 -7.31 -4.58 -13.67
C ALA A 22 -8.50 -3.87 -13.01
N LEU A 23 -8.44 -2.54 -12.87
CA LEU A 23 -9.52 -1.73 -12.32
C LEU A 23 -10.74 -1.73 -13.26
N ALA A 24 -10.52 -1.62 -14.57
CA ALA A 24 -11.59 -1.71 -15.57
C ALA A 24 -12.26 -3.10 -15.57
N ARG A 25 -11.47 -4.17 -15.47
CA ARG A 25 -11.99 -5.55 -15.38
C ARG A 25 -12.77 -5.82 -14.10
N SER A 26 -12.39 -5.20 -12.99
CA SER A 26 -13.08 -5.33 -11.71
C SER A 26 -14.28 -4.37 -11.56
N GLY A 27 -14.55 -3.53 -12.57
CA GLY A 27 -15.63 -2.54 -12.54
C GLY A 27 -15.34 -1.34 -11.64
N ARG A 28 -14.13 -1.25 -11.06
CA ARG A 28 -13.70 -0.13 -10.21
C ARG A 28 -13.29 1.11 -10.99
N LEU A 29 -13.03 0.96 -12.29
CA LEU A 29 -12.77 2.07 -13.21
C LEU A 29 -13.81 2.03 -14.34
N PRO A 30 -14.57 3.11 -14.58
CA PRO A 30 -15.58 3.19 -15.62
C PRO A 30 -14.89 3.15 -16.98
N GLY A 31 -14.92 1.99 -17.61
CA GLY A 31 -14.40 1.76 -18.95
C GLY A 31 -15.38 0.91 -19.74
N ARG A 32 -15.41 1.13 -21.05
CA ARG A 32 -16.16 0.29 -22.00
C ARG A 32 -15.18 -0.49 -22.85
N ARG A 33 -15.40 -1.80 -22.96
CA ARG A 33 -14.64 -2.63 -23.90
C ARG A 33 -15.26 -2.54 -25.29
N VAL A 34 -14.51 -2.02 -26.26
CA VAL A 34 -14.90 -1.94 -27.66
C VAL A 34 -13.95 -2.84 -28.46
N GLY A 35 -14.48 -3.96 -28.96
CA GLY A 35 -13.68 -5.03 -29.53
C GLY A 35 -12.68 -5.59 -28.52
N ARG A 36 -11.38 -5.42 -28.81
CA ARG A 36 -10.27 -5.90 -27.96
C ARG A 36 -9.65 -4.80 -27.08
N LYS A 37 -10.13 -3.55 -27.18
CA LYS A 37 -9.54 -2.39 -26.50
C LYS A 37 -10.49 -1.87 -25.41
N TRP A 38 -9.90 -1.36 -24.33
CA TRP A 38 -10.63 -0.59 -23.34
C TRP A 38 -10.63 0.89 -23.74
N LEU A 39 -11.77 1.55 -23.56
CA LEU A 39 -11.95 2.98 -23.74
C LEU A 39 -12.54 3.58 -22.48
N PHE A 40 -12.05 4.75 -22.10
CA PHE A 40 -12.39 5.45 -20.86
C PHE A 40 -12.85 6.87 -21.22
N ASP A 41 -14.05 7.29 -20.79
CA ASP A 41 -14.50 8.67 -20.99
C ASP A 41 -13.78 9.55 -19.96
N ARG A 42 -13.07 10.58 -20.44
CA ARG A 42 -12.34 11.50 -19.55
C ARG A 42 -13.23 12.08 -18.44
N ARG A 43 -14.50 12.38 -18.74
CA ARG A 43 -15.43 12.96 -17.74
C ARG A 43 -15.77 11.98 -16.62
N ASP A 44 -15.78 10.69 -16.91
CA ASP A 44 -16.03 9.66 -15.89
C ASP A 44 -14.78 9.48 -15.02
N LEU A 45 -13.58 9.61 -15.60
CA LEU A 45 -12.32 9.65 -14.87
C LEU A 45 -12.23 10.90 -13.98
N ASP A 46 -12.61 12.07 -14.49
CA ASP A 46 -12.66 13.33 -13.74
C ASP A 46 -13.66 13.27 -12.61
N ARG A 47 -14.82 12.65 -12.83
CA ARG A 47 -15.81 12.44 -11.77
C ARG A 47 -15.26 11.54 -10.68
N MET A 48 -14.51 10.50 -11.01
CA MET A 48 -13.84 9.67 -10.02
C MET A 48 -12.80 10.45 -9.22
N LEU A 49 -11.90 11.17 -9.89
CA LEU A 49 -10.88 12.02 -9.25
C LEU A 49 -11.52 13.12 -8.37
N GLY A 50 -12.63 13.70 -8.83
CA GLY A 50 -13.39 14.71 -8.10
C GLY A 50 -14.30 14.14 -7.00
N SER A 51 -14.60 12.84 -7.03
CA SER A 51 -15.38 12.13 -6.00
C SER A 51 -14.52 11.41 -4.96
N GLU A 52 -13.19 11.56 -5.00
CA GLU A 52 -12.27 11.05 -3.97
C GLU A 52 -12.23 11.95 -2.72
N GLY A 53 -13.38 12.44 -2.28
CA GLY A 53 -13.63 12.69 -0.87
C GLY A 53 -14.26 11.42 -0.31
N GLU A 54 -13.60 10.78 0.68
CA GLU A 54 -14.04 9.55 1.38
C GLU A 54 -13.63 8.20 0.75
N SER A 55 -12.35 8.04 0.36
CA SER A 55 -11.71 6.72 0.45
C SER A 55 -11.08 6.53 1.84
N GLU A 56 -11.95 6.45 2.85
CA GLU A 56 -11.60 5.84 4.14
C GLU A 56 -11.46 4.33 3.95
N ARG A 57 -10.27 3.92 3.49
CA ARG A 57 -9.53 2.67 3.75
C ARG A 57 -8.36 2.63 2.77
N GLY A 58 -7.34 3.43 3.06
CA GLY A 58 -6.01 3.30 2.47
C GLY A 58 -5.44 1.91 2.78
N GLY A 59 -5.82 0.91 1.99
CA GLY A 59 -5.18 -0.38 2.00
C GLY A 59 -3.82 -0.25 1.33
N LEU A 60 -2.76 -0.64 2.02
CA LEU A 60 -1.45 -0.81 1.38
C LEU A 60 -1.58 -1.93 0.32
N ASP A 61 -1.64 -1.54 -0.95
CA ASP A 61 -1.64 -2.45 -2.09
C ASP A 61 -0.21 -2.89 -2.39
N ILE A 62 0.27 -3.87 -1.61
CA ILE A 62 1.63 -4.39 -1.64
C ILE A 62 1.63 -5.92 -1.58
N SER A 63 2.61 -6.57 -2.22
CA SER A 63 2.67 -8.04 -2.33
C SER A 63 3.02 -8.77 -1.02
N ALA A 64 3.45 -8.03 0.00
CA ALA A 64 3.75 -8.56 1.32
C ALA A 64 2.46 -8.97 2.04
N ARG A 65 2.33 -10.27 2.32
CA ARG A 65 1.11 -10.86 2.89
C ARG A 65 1.00 -10.73 4.41
N ASN A 66 2.11 -10.55 5.11
CA ASN A 66 2.09 -10.43 6.57
C ASN A 66 1.96 -8.94 6.91
N GLN A 67 0.83 -8.58 7.49
CA GLN A 67 0.53 -7.21 7.91
C GLN A 67 0.08 -7.25 9.37
N LEU A 68 0.87 -6.64 10.25
CA LEU A 68 0.65 -6.65 11.69
C LEU A 68 0.38 -5.21 12.15
N ARG A 69 -0.80 -4.95 12.70
CA ARG A 69 -1.16 -3.62 13.22
C ARG A 69 -0.58 -3.42 14.60
N GLY A 70 -0.09 -2.22 14.88
CA GLY A 70 0.25 -1.83 16.24
C GLY A 70 0.76 -0.41 16.33
N THR A 71 1.29 -0.09 17.51
CA THR A 71 1.68 1.28 17.87
C THR A 71 3.19 1.41 17.98
N VAL A 72 3.76 2.52 17.53
CA VAL A 72 5.19 2.81 17.75
C VAL A 72 5.46 3.02 19.24
N ALA A 73 6.25 2.13 19.84
CA ALA A 73 6.67 2.20 21.24
C ALA A 73 7.95 3.03 21.43
N SER A 74 8.91 2.93 20.51
CA SER A 74 10.10 3.78 20.49
C SER A 74 10.64 3.95 19.07
N LEU A 75 11.33 5.07 18.86
CA LEU A 75 12.01 5.40 17.62
C LEU A 75 13.41 5.93 17.94
N THR A 76 14.44 5.21 17.51
CA THR A 76 15.85 5.59 17.70
C THR A 76 16.47 5.86 16.34
N LEU A 77 17.00 7.05 16.12
CA LEU A 77 17.65 7.42 14.86
C LEU A 77 19.16 7.46 15.05
N ASP A 78 19.91 6.57 14.38
CA ASP A 78 21.37 6.50 14.47
C ASP A 78 22.03 6.44 13.08
N GLY A 79 22.90 7.40 12.79
CA GLY A 79 23.53 7.53 11.47
C GLY A 79 22.49 7.52 10.34
N ILE A 80 22.62 6.61 9.37
CA ILE A 80 21.68 6.45 8.25
C ILE A 80 20.48 5.55 8.57
N MET A 81 20.45 4.95 9.77
CA MET A 81 19.49 3.94 10.18
C MET A 81 18.50 4.49 11.21
N ALA A 82 17.39 3.79 11.34
CA ALA A 82 16.39 4.00 12.36
C ALA A 82 15.93 2.64 12.90
N GLU A 83 15.96 2.49 14.22
CA GLU A 83 15.31 1.39 14.93
C GLU A 83 13.91 1.84 15.35
N VAL A 84 12.89 1.08 14.95
CA VAL A 84 11.49 1.30 15.30
C VAL A 84 11.01 0.09 16.10
N ARG A 85 10.60 0.31 17.34
CA ARG A 85 9.95 -0.72 18.16
C ARG A 85 8.45 -0.54 18.08
N LEU A 86 7.74 -1.60 17.74
CA LEU A 86 6.29 -1.63 17.60
C LEU A 86 5.69 -2.57 18.62
N ARG A 87 4.60 -2.14 19.25
CA ARG A 87 3.78 -2.99 20.11
C ARG A 87 2.65 -3.59 19.30
N ILE A 88 2.67 -4.90 19.12
CA ILE A 88 1.69 -5.69 18.38
C ILE A 88 0.94 -6.59 19.39
N GLY A 89 -0.17 -6.11 19.94
CA GLY A 89 -0.84 -6.78 21.06
C GLY A 89 0.09 -6.87 22.28
N GLU A 90 0.35 -8.09 22.78
CA GLU A 90 1.28 -8.35 23.89
C GLU A 90 2.73 -8.58 23.44
N GLN A 91 3.00 -8.53 22.14
CA GLN A 91 4.33 -8.79 21.57
C GLN A 91 5.01 -7.49 21.13
N GLU A 92 6.35 -7.47 21.19
CA GLU A 92 7.17 -6.41 20.60
C GLU A 92 7.74 -6.88 19.25
N LEU A 93 7.64 -6.03 18.24
CA LEU A 93 8.28 -6.22 16.93
C LEU A 93 9.31 -5.10 16.72
N VAL A 94 10.54 -5.48 16.40
CA VAL A 94 11.60 -4.52 16.07
C VAL A 94 11.79 -4.46 14.55
N SER A 95 11.83 -3.26 13.99
CA SER A 95 12.13 -3.01 12.59
C SER A 95 13.32 -2.07 12.47
N ILE A 96 14.22 -2.39 11.55
CA ILE A 96 15.33 -1.52 11.17
C ILE A 96 15.05 -0.98 9.77
N ILE A 97 14.94 0.34 9.64
CA ILE A 97 14.73 1.05 8.38
C ILE A 97 15.78 2.15 8.20
N THR A 98 15.78 2.83 7.06
CA THR A 98 16.64 4.01 6.90
C THR A 98 16.05 5.20 7.65
N ARG A 99 16.90 6.08 8.18
CA ARG A 99 16.50 7.34 8.80
C ARG A 99 15.55 8.14 7.91
N GLY A 100 15.91 8.30 6.63
CA GLY A 100 15.08 9.03 5.69
C GLY A 100 13.71 8.39 5.45
N ALA A 101 13.55 7.07 5.62
CA ALA A 101 12.24 6.44 5.57
C ALA A 101 11.39 6.80 6.79
N ALA A 102 11.97 6.75 8.00
CA ALA A 102 11.28 7.15 9.22
C ALA A 102 10.83 8.62 9.16
N GLU A 103 11.70 9.51 8.69
CA GLU A 103 11.42 10.94 8.53
C GLU A 103 10.34 11.21 7.47
N ARG A 104 10.41 10.57 6.29
CA ARG A 104 9.38 10.70 5.25
C ARG A 104 8.01 10.25 5.73
N LEU A 105 7.96 9.19 6.52
CA LEU A 105 6.74 8.68 7.15
C LEU A 105 6.30 9.51 8.35
N ARG A 106 7.15 10.43 8.82
CA ARG A 106 6.93 11.26 10.01
C ARG A 106 6.61 10.43 11.25
N LEU A 107 7.27 9.28 11.38
CA LEU A 107 7.04 8.36 12.49
C LEU A 107 7.34 9.05 13.83
N ALA A 108 6.43 8.89 14.77
CA ALA A 108 6.54 9.32 16.14
C ALA A 108 6.10 8.21 17.09
N VAL A 109 6.58 8.28 18.34
CA VAL A 109 6.08 7.40 19.41
C VAL A 109 4.60 7.65 19.62
N GLY A 110 3.81 6.58 19.66
CA GLY A 110 2.35 6.63 19.74
C GLY A 110 1.62 6.50 18.40
N ASP A 111 2.33 6.52 17.27
CA ASP A 111 1.68 6.37 15.96
C ASP A 111 1.11 4.96 15.75
N GLU A 112 -0.11 4.91 15.23
CA GLU A 112 -0.74 3.68 14.74
C GLU A 112 -0.19 3.33 13.36
N VAL A 113 0.45 2.17 13.25
CA VAL A 113 1.14 1.72 12.04
C VAL A 113 0.80 0.29 11.68
N VAL A 114 1.15 -0.10 10.45
CA VAL A 114 1.09 -1.49 9.99
C VAL A 114 2.50 -1.94 9.67
N ALA A 115 3.02 -2.88 10.45
CA ALA A 115 4.25 -3.58 10.11
C ALA A 115 3.99 -4.52 8.93
N VAL A 116 4.77 -4.36 7.88
CA VAL A 116 4.66 -5.13 6.65
C VAL A 116 5.87 -6.03 6.53
N ILE A 117 5.66 -7.34 6.44
CA ILE A 117 6.73 -8.33 6.33
C ILE A 117 6.51 -9.18 5.08
N LYS A 118 7.51 -9.24 4.20
CA LYS A 118 7.46 -10.08 3.01
C LYS A 118 7.42 -11.55 3.42
N SER A 119 6.56 -12.34 2.79
CA SER A 119 6.37 -13.76 3.16
C SER A 119 7.64 -14.60 3.05
N THR A 120 8.55 -14.24 2.15
CA THR A 120 9.80 -14.99 1.91
C THR A 120 10.89 -14.69 2.95
N GLU A 121 10.67 -13.76 3.87
CA GLU A 121 11.66 -13.32 4.88
C GLU A 121 11.31 -13.80 6.29
N VAL A 122 10.18 -14.50 6.44
CA VAL A 122 9.76 -15.07 7.73
C VAL A 122 10.42 -16.44 7.92
N MET A 123 11.03 -16.64 9.09
CA MET A 123 11.57 -17.93 9.53
C MET A 123 10.63 -18.60 10.53
N ILE A 124 10.56 -19.94 10.51
CA ILE A 124 9.73 -20.74 11.43
C ILE A 124 10.62 -21.62 12.28
N GLY A 125 10.47 -21.52 13.61
CA GLY A 125 11.11 -22.41 14.58
C GLY A 125 10.07 -23.28 15.28
N LYS A 126 10.38 -24.57 15.49
CA LYS A 126 9.58 -25.47 16.33
C LYS A 126 10.30 -25.66 17.66
N GLY A 127 9.65 -25.31 18.76
CA GLY A 127 10.19 -25.54 20.10
C GLY A 127 10.32 -27.04 20.38
N ALA A 128 11.41 -27.45 21.04
CA ALA A 128 11.44 -28.73 21.72
C ALA A 128 10.48 -28.62 22.90
N THR A 129 9.34 -29.29 22.84
CA THR A 129 8.49 -29.46 24.00
C THR A 129 9.33 -30.15 25.07
N ALA A 130 9.63 -29.47 26.18
CA ALA A 130 10.12 -30.14 27.37
C ALA A 130 9.04 -31.17 27.74
N ARG A 131 9.37 -32.45 27.55
CA ARG A 131 8.56 -33.58 28.04
C ARG A 131 8.88 -33.79 29.51
#